data_AF-A0A0F2N7W7-F1
#
_entry.id   AF-A0A0F2N7W7-F1
#
_cell.length_a   1.000
_cell.length_b   1.000
_cell.length_c   1.000
_cell.angle_alpha   90.00
_cell.angle_beta   90.00
_cell.angle_gamma   90.00
#
_symmetry.space_group_name_H-M   'P 1'
#
loop_
_entity.id
_entity.type
_entity.pdbx_description
1 polymer ?
#
loop_
_entity_poly.entity_id
_entity_poly.type
_entity_poly.pdbx_seq_one_letter_code
_entity_poly.pdbx_strand_id
1 'polypeptide(L)'
;MTEEIKRQLQHFFPGEIFSDEILETALNNGEIITDKEKILPYLQTALFDEKVLEVELDGMPRVYFSRLKDDLPDLIEDEVDGEAVFVQPDYEQGEYLTDLSHIVTLPLEPGLGNLHLRHSRFIVIRMFTSTFAVEMGSSFEELAKVQDIPVLRLAFPVLARLVRNAREFRAKVPENLNFVMSIAADEESPDLVAAPVDISVKGMSFSVSKDNQKMFKINDPYLTKLYLDDELRASIGGTVKHLSRIRKKSGIEYVCGVEFDLQTRTMAAVIESIVATVQRAHLKELAEKSELSGIDLIA
;
A
#
# COMPACT_ATOMS: atom_id res chain seq x y z
N MET A 1 -4.33 21.26 24.75
CA MET A 1 -3.90 21.01 23.36
C MET A 1 -2.99 19.79 23.29
N THR A 2 -1.84 19.78 23.97
CA THR A 2 -0.91 18.63 23.97
C THR A 2 -1.54 17.31 24.47
N GLU A 3 -2.32 17.34 25.57
CA GLU A 3 -3.05 16.17 26.07
C GLU A 3 -4.09 15.60 25.07
N GLU A 4 -4.73 16.47 24.31
CA GLU A 4 -5.71 16.07 23.29
C GLU A 4 -5.02 15.41 22.10
N ILE A 5 -3.91 15.99 21.64
CA ILE A 5 -3.06 15.42 20.58
C ILE A 5 -2.52 14.06 21.03
N LYS A 6 -2.03 13.95 22.27
CA LYS A 6 -1.54 12.70 22.85
C LYS A 6 -2.63 11.64 22.90
N ARG A 7 -3.85 12.00 23.30
CA ARG A 7 -5.01 11.09 23.27
C ARG A 7 -5.32 10.61 21.87
N GLN A 8 -5.29 11.49 20.86
CA GLN A 8 -5.51 11.10 19.47
C GLN A 8 -4.38 10.21 18.95
N LEU A 9 -3.11 10.53 19.23
CA LEU A 9 -1.97 9.69 18.86
C LEU A 9 -2.07 8.30 19.49
N GLN A 10 -2.44 8.21 20.77
CA GLN A 10 -2.65 6.91 21.42
C GLN A 10 -3.84 6.16 20.82
N HIS A 11 -4.85 6.87 20.32
CA HIS A 11 -6.00 6.27 19.67
C HIS A 11 -5.62 5.62 18.33
N PHE A 12 -4.90 6.34 17.47
CA PHE A 12 -4.49 5.85 16.15
C PHE A 12 -3.25 4.94 16.19
N PHE A 13 -2.36 5.13 17.18
CA PHE A 13 -1.09 4.41 17.31
C PHE A 13 -0.95 3.80 18.71
N PRO A 14 -1.83 2.85 19.09
CA PRO A 14 -1.90 2.33 20.46
C PRO A 14 -0.65 1.56 20.91
N GLY A 15 0.17 1.07 19.96
CA GLY A 15 1.41 0.35 20.24
C GLY A 15 2.61 1.25 20.57
N GLU A 16 2.47 2.57 20.47
CA GLU A 16 3.56 3.52 20.69
C GLU A 16 3.35 4.33 21.97
N ILE A 17 4.47 4.77 22.56
CA ILE A 17 4.48 5.55 23.79
C ILE A 17 5.00 6.94 23.45
N PHE A 18 4.13 7.94 23.61
CA PHE A 18 4.47 9.34 23.42
C PHE A 18 4.68 9.99 24.80
N SER A 19 5.94 10.12 25.23
CA SER A 19 6.25 10.99 26.39
C SER A 19 6.10 12.45 25.99
N ASP A 20 5.88 13.33 26.98
CA ASP A 20 5.60 14.75 26.70
C ASP A 20 6.80 15.44 26.01
N GLU A 21 8.02 15.11 26.42
CA GLU A 21 9.26 15.61 25.80
C GLU A 21 9.39 15.17 24.33
N ILE A 22 9.05 13.91 24.02
CA ILE A 22 9.10 13.40 22.64
C ILE A 22 8.03 14.08 21.80
N LEU A 23 6.82 14.24 22.34
CA LEU A 23 5.70 14.86 21.63
C LEU A 23 5.99 16.34 21.32
N GLU A 24 6.50 17.10 22.29
CA GLU A 24 6.88 18.50 22.05
C GLU A 24 7.97 18.62 21.00
N THR A 25 8.99 17.75 21.06
CA THR A 25 10.07 17.73 20.08
C THR A 25 9.55 17.40 18.67
N ALA A 26 8.69 16.39 18.56
CA ALA A 26 8.12 15.97 17.28
C ALA A 26 7.18 17.03 16.68
N LEU A 27 6.40 17.73 17.51
CA LEU A 27 5.58 18.88 17.08
C LEU A 27 6.46 20.04 16.58
N ASN A 28 7.52 20.38 17.32
CA ASN A 28 8.44 21.46 16.95
C ASN A 28 9.20 21.15 15.65
N ASN A 29 9.52 19.88 15.41
CA ASN A 29 10.19 19.42 14.20
C ASN A 29 9.25 19.25 12.99
N GLY A 30 7.94 19.40 13.19
CA GLY A 30 6.93 19.16 12.16
C GLY A 30 6.74 17.68 11.80
N GLU A 31 7.19 16.77 12.66
CA GLU A 31 7.01 15.33 12.49
C GLU A 31 5.59 14.89 12.86
N ILE A 32 4.88 15.67 13.68
CA ILE A 32 3.46 15.51 13.97
C ILE A 32 2.73 16.75 13.46
N ILE A 33 1.70 16.52 12.66
CA ILE A 33 0.91 17.52 11.98
C ILE A 33 -0.54 17.37 12.42
N THR A 34 -1.10 18.40 13.03
CA THR A 34 -2.50 18.42 13.50
C THR A 34 -3.36 19.43 12.75
N ASP A 35 -2.73 20.25 11.93
CA ASP A 35 -3.37 21.23 11.08
C ASP A 35 -3.76 20.60 9.73
N LYS A 36 -5.06 20.58 9.42
CA LYS A 36 -5.60 19.99 8.20
C LYS A 36 -5.02 20.62 6.94
N GLU A 37 -4.76 21.92 6.95
CA GLU A 37 -4.17 22.66 5.82
C GLU A 37 -2.75 22.15 5.50
N LYS A 38 -2.02 21.68 6.50
CA LYS A 38 -0.69 21.08 6.33
C LYS A 38 -0.73 19.61 5.90
N ILE A 39 -1.86 18.93 6.10
CA ILE A 39 -2.08 17.56 5.63
C ILE A 39 -2.50 17.56 4.15
N LEU A 40 -3.27 18.57 3.72
CA LEU A 40 -3.81 18.69 2.37
C LEU A 40 -2.79 18.46 1.23
N PRO A 41 -1.58 19.03 1.24
CA PRO A 41 -0.61 18.81 0.16
C PRO A 41 -0.22 17.35 -0.02
N TYR A 42 -0.18 16.56 1.05
CA TYR A 42 0.10 15.13 0.95
C TYR A 42 -1.06 14.41 0.28
N LEU A 43 -2.31 14.71 0.65
CA LEU A 43 -3.49 14.13 0.01
C LEU A 43 -3.59 14.51 -1.47
N GLN A 44 -3.33 15.78 -1.82
CA GLN A 44 -3.24 16.22 -3.21
C GLN A 44 -2.16 15.44 -3.98
N THR A 45 -0.97 15.29 -3.39
CA THR A 45 0.09 14.46 -3.97
C THR A 45 -0.36 13.02 -4.17
N ALA A 46 -1.04 12.43 -3.19
CA ALA A 46 -1.59 11.08 -3.31
C ALA A 46 -2.62 10.95 -4.43
N LEU A 47 -3.49 11.95 -4.59
CA LEU A 47 -4.52 11.96 -5.62
C LEU A 47 -3.89 12.13 -7.01
N PHE A 48 -3.02 13.13 -7.19
CA PHE A 48 -2.43 13.44 -8.49
C PHE A 48 -1.43 12.38 -8.96
N ASP A 49 -0.61 11.85 -8.06
CA ASP A 49 0.33 10.78 -8.37
C ASP A 49 -0.31 9.39 -8.31
N GLU A 50 -1.60 9.30 -7.96
CA GLU A 50 -2.35 8.06 -7.73
C GLU A 50 -1.59 7.07 -6.84
N LYS A 51 -1.04 7.61 -5.74
CA LYS A 51 -0.26 6.82 -4.79
C LYS A 51 -1.10 5.68 -4.23
N VAL A 52 -0.45 4.54 -4.14
CA VAL A 52 -0.97 3.41 -3.38
C VAL A 52 -0.90 3.76 -1.91
N LEU A 53 -2.03 3.62 -1.24
CA LEU A 53 -2.19 3.87 0.19
C LEU A 53 -2.27 2.54 0.91
N GLU A 54 -1.44 2.37 1.92
CA GLU A 54 -1.63 1.32 2.92
C GLU A 54 -2.71 1.77 3.91
N VAL A 55 -3.62 0.87 4.23
CA VAL A 55 -4.74 1.13 5.13
C VAL A 55 -4.68 0.11 6.26
N GLU A 56 -4.49 0.60 7.47
CA GLU A 56 -4.50 -0.17 8.71
C GLU A 56 -5.80 0.16 9.47
N LEU A 57 -6.48 -0.87 9.96
CA LEU A 57 -7.78 -0.76 10.62
C LEU A 57 -7.65 -1.19 12.08
N ASP A 58 -8.06 -0.33 13.01
CA ASP A 58 -8.07 -0.61 14.46
C ASP A 58 -6.75 -1.11 15.07
N GLY A 59 -5.61 -0.78 14.46
CA GLY A 59 -4.30 -1.29 14.88
C GLY A 59 -4.09 -2.78 14.64
N MET A 60 -4.92 -3.41 13.79
CA MET A 60 -4.74 -4.81 13.39
C MET A 60 -3.48 -4.96 12.54
N PRO A 61 -2.74 -6.08 12.66
CA PRO A 61 -1.50 -6.29 11.89
C PRO A 61 -1.71 -6.45 10.38
N ARG A 62 -2.98 -6.59 9.94
CA ARG A 62 -3.31 -6.75 8.53
C ARG A 62 -3.40 -5.37 7.86
N VAL A 63 -2.58 -5.19 6.84
CA VAL A 63 -2.61 -4.03 5.96
C VAL A 63 -3.49 -4.32 4.74
N TYR A 64 -4.31 -3.35 4.36
CA TYR A 64 -5.08 -3.31 3.12
C TYR A 64 -4.52 -2.21 2.22
N PHE A 65 -4.96 -2.19 0.97
CA PHE A 65 -4.52 -1.20 -0.01
C PHE A 65 -5.71 -0.44 -0.58
N SER A 66 -5.50 0.82 -0.90
CA SER A 66 -6.47 1.67 -1.60
C SER A 66 -5.75 2.79 -2.35
N ARG A 67 -6.52 3.65 -3.01
CA ARG A 67 -6.07 4.89 -3.65
C ARG A 67 -7.09 5.99 -3.41
N LEU A 68 -6.64 7.24 -3.35
CA LEU A 68 -7.58 8.35 -3.41
C LEU A 68 -8.28 8.36 -4.76
N LYS A 69 -9.56 8.70 -4.72
CA LYS A 69 -10.39 8.97 -5.88
C LYS A 69 -10.91 10.39 -5.74
N ASP A 70 -11.10 11.03 -6.89
CA ASP A 70 -11.68 12.35 -6.94
C ASP A 70 -13.19 12.29 -6.66
N ASP A 71 -13.72 13.26 -5.91
CA ASP A 71 -15.15 13.41 -5.63
C ASP A 71 -15.78 14.33 -6.67
N LEU A 72 -16.07 13.76 -7.84
CA LEU A 72 -16.60 14.53 -8.95
C LEU A 72 -18.03 15.00 -8.65
N PRO A 73 -18.37 16.27 -8.92
CA PRO A 73 -19.73 16.75 -8.79
C PRO A 73 -20.70 15.96 -9.69
N ASP A 74 -21.96 15.91 -9.26
CA ASP A 74 -23.03 15.29 -10.02
C ASP A 74 -23.19 15.96 -11.40
N LEU A 75 -23.62 15.18 -12.38
CA LEU A 75 -23.94 15.68 -13.71
C LEU A 75 -25.14 16.62 -13.64
N ILE A 76 -25.06 17.74 -14.34
CA ILE A 76 -26.13 18.73 -14.41
C ILE A 76 -26.93 18.48 -15.70
N GLU A 77 -28.25 18.50 -15.60
CA GLU A 77 -29.14 18.46 -16.76
C GLU A 77 -29.07 19.81 -17.49
N ASP A 78 -28.66 19.79 -18.75
CA ASP A 78 -28.63 20.95 -19.64
C ASP A 78 -29.50 20.67 -20.88
N GLU A 79 -29.99 21.72 -21.53
CA GLU A 79 -30.81 21.59 -22.74
C GLU A 79 -29.98 21.98 -23.96
N VAL A 80 -29.60 20.98 -24.77
CA VAL A 80 -28.85 21.18 -26.01
C VAL A 80 -29.73 20.76 -27.17
N ASP A 81 -30.03 21.70 -28.08
CA ASP A 81 -30.90 21.50 -29.24
C ASP A 81 -32.30 20.94 -28.91
N GLY A 82 -32.82 21.20 -27.70
CA GLY A 82 -34.15 20.76 -27.25
C GLY A 82 -34.18 19.34 -26.67
N GLU A 83 -33.02 18.70 -26.51
CA GLU A 83 -32.86 17.43 -25.78
C GLU A 83 -32.16 17.68 -24.45
N ALA A 84 -32.64 17.01 -23.39
CA ALA A 84 -31.99 17.01 -22.08
C ALA A 84 -30.70 16.18 -22.15
N VAL A 85 -29.56 16.83 -21.97
CA VAL A 85 -28.23 16.22 -21.97
C VAL A 85 -27.60 16.43 -20.59
N PHE A 86 -27.06 15.36 -20.01
CA PHE A 86 -26.30 15.46 -18.76
C PHE A 86 -24.87 15.89 -19.05
N VAL A 87 -24.49 17.08 -18.60
CA VAL A 87 -23.16 17.66 -18.81
C VAL A 87 -22.39 17.67 -17.50
N GLN A 88 -21.10 17.41 -17.57
CA GLN A 88 -20.21 17.53 -16.41
C GLN A 88 -19.93 19.01 -16.14
N PRO A 89 -20.18 19.51 -14.92
CA PRO A 89 -19.84 20.90 -14.59
C PRO A 89 -18.34 21.13 -14.64
N ASP A 90 -17.95 22.40 -14.80
CA ASP A 90 -16.55 22.81 -14.73
C ASP A 90 -16.01 22.52 -13.32
N TYR A 91 -14.93 21.73 -13.26
CA TYR A 91 -14.40 21.18 -12.01
C TYR A 91 -12.90 20.93 -12.16
N GLU A 92 -12.11 21.41 -11.19
CA GLU A 92 -10.68 21.13 -11.14
C GLU A 92 -10.38 19.87 -10.32
N GLN A 93 -9.48 19.02 -10.82
CA GLN A 93 -9.16 17.76 -10.14
C GLN A 93 -8.71 18.00 -8.69
N GLY A 94 -9.35 17.32 -7.73
CA GLY A 94 -9.02 17.46 -6.31
C GLY A 94 -9.52 18.74 -5.64
N GLU A 95 -10.35 19.56 -6.31
CA GLU A 95 -10.96 20.77 -5.75
C GLU A 95 -11.72 20.48 -4.45
N TYR A 96 -12.43 19.34 -4.37
CA TYR A 96 -13.17 18.92 -3.18
C TYR A 96 -12.30 18.80 -1.91
N LEU A 97 -11.00 18.52 -2.06
CA LEU A 97 -10.10 18.39 -0.92
C LEU A 97 -9.88 19.73 -0.20
N THR A 98 -10.10 20.86 -0.89
CA THR A 98 -9.93 22.20 -0.31
C THR A 98 -10.98 22.52 0.76
N ASP A 99 -12.11 21.80 0.76
CA ASP A 99 -13.15 21.91 1.80
C ASP A 99 -12.71 21.28 3.13
N LEU A 100 -11.63 20.50 3.14
CA LEU A 100 -11.08 19.82 4.34
C LEU A 100 -12.10 18.98 5.12
N SER A 101 -13.16 18.53 4.42
CA SER A 101 -14.32 17.86 5.01
C SER A 101 -14.13 16.35 5.05
N HIS A 102 -13.76 15.75 3.93
CA HIS A 102 -13.62 14.31 3.76
C HIS A 102 -12.57 13.99 2.70
N ILE A 103 -12.25 12.71 2.57
CA ILE A 103 -11.50 12.14 1.46
C ILE A 103 -12.29 10.97 0.88
N VAL A 104 -12.16 10.76 -0.42
CA VAL A 104 -12.78 9.63 -1.12
C VAL A 104 -11.70 8.65 -1.55
N THR A 105 -11.91 7.37 -1.26
CA THR A 105 -10.98 6.30 -1.67
C THR A 105 -11.71 5.21 -2.45
N LEU A 106 -10.96 4.49 -3.29
CA LEU A 106 -11.45 3.25 -3.88
C LEU A 106 -11.67 2.18 -2.80
N PRO A 107 -12.49 1.15 -3.06
CA PRO A 107 -12.65 0.02 -2.15
C PRO A 107 -11.31 -0.60 -1.75
N LEU A 108 -11.23 -1.11 -0.52
CA LEU A 108 -10.02 -1.72 0.00
C LEU A 108 -9.72 -3.05 -0.70
N GLU A 109 -8.44 -3.31 -0.92
CA GLU A 109 -7.91 -4.58 -1.39
C GLU A 109 -7.01 -5.24 -0.33
N PRO A 110 -7.18 -6.53 0.01
CA PRO A 110 -8.25 -7.42 -0.45
C PRO A 110 -9.65 -6.98 -0.01
N GLY A 111 -10.68 -7.36 -0.79
CA GLY A 111 -12.07 -6.91 -0.60
C GLY A 111 -12.68 -7.13 0.79
N LEU A 112 -12.18 -8.10 1.56
CA LEU A 112 -12.57 -8.32 2.96
C LEU A 112 -12.32 -7.08 3.84
N GLY A 113 -11.33 -6.26 3.48
CA GLY A 113 -11.07 -4.98 4.15
C GLY A 113 -12.29 -4.07 4.18
N ASN A 114 -13.12 -4.06 3.13
CA ASN A 114 -14.34 -3.25 3.08
C ASN A 114 -15.38 -3.67 4.13
N LEU A 115 -15.41 -4.96 4.51
CA LEU A 115 -16.27 -5.44 5.59
C LEU A 115 -15.75 -4.96 6.94
N HIS A 116 -14.45 -5.12 7.19
CA HIS A 116 -13.83 -4.72 8.45
C HIS A 116 -13.87 -3.21 8.66
N LEU A 117 -13.66 -2.43 7.60
CA LEU A 117 -13.70 -0.98 7.61
C LEU A 117 -15.03 -0.44 8.18
N ARG A 118 -16.16 -1.04 7.81
CA ARG A 118 -17.49 -0.62 8.27
C ARG A 118 -17.69 -0.78 9.78
N HIS A 119 -16.89 -1.62 10.42
CA HIS A 119 -16.93 -1.87 11.85
C HIS A 119 -15.74 -1.24 12.59
N SER A 120 -14.86 -0.57 11.85
CA SER A 120 -13.65 0.02 12.40
C SER A 120 -13.95 1.33 13.11
N ARG A 121 -13.28 1.54 14.24
CA ARG A 121 -13.35 2.77 15.02
C ARG A 121 -12.40 3.82 14.50
N PHE A 122 -11.23 3.39 14.01
CA PHE A 122 -10.21 4.28 13.49
C PHE A 122 -9.39 3.63 12.40
N ILE A 123 -8.92 4.47 11.49
CA ILE A 123 -8.17 4.08 10.31
C ILE A 123 -6.86 4.85 10.30
N VAL A 124 -5.78 4.16 9.99
CA VAL A 124 -4.51 4.79 9.65
C VAL A 124 -4.25 4.58 8.16
N ILE A 125 -4.14 5.69 7.44
CA ILE A 125 -3.82 5.72 6.02
C ILE A 125 -2.35 6.10 5.89
N ARG A 126 -1.55 5.22 5.30
CA ARG A 126 -0.12 5.42 5.12
C ARG A 126 0.21 5.59 3.65
N MET A 127 0.91 6.67 3.35
CA MET A 127 1.44 6.99 2.04
C MET A 127 2.97 7.02 2.11
N PHE A 128 3.64 6.44 1.11
CA PHE A 128 5.09 6.45 1.05
C PHE A 128 5.60 7.47 0.04
N THR A 129 6.45 8.38 0.51
CA THR A 129 7.30 9.21 -0.35
C THR A 129 8.62 8.46 -0.64
N SER A 130 9.55 9.13 -1.32
CA SER A 130 10.90 8.59 -1.55
C SER A 130 11.75 8.53 -0.27
N THR A 131 11.40 9.27 0.78
CA THR A 131 12.26 9.47 1.97
C THR A 131 11.59 9.20 3.31
N PHE A 132 10.26 9.22 3.36
CA PHE A 132 9.48 8.98 4.58
C PHE A 132 8.08 8.48 4.25
N ALA A 133 7.41 7.87 5.23
CA ALA A 133 5.97 7.65 5.17
C ALA A 133 5.21 8.78 5.87
N VAL A 134 4.03 9.08 5.36
CA VAL A 134 3.05 9.95 5.99
C VAL A 134 1.91 9.07 6.47
N GLU A 135 1.73 8.98 7.77
CA GLU A 135 0.66 8.20 8.39
C GLU A 135 -0.43 9.15 8.89
N MET A 136 -1.64 8.99 8.39
CA MET A 136 -2.78 9.90 8.58
C MET A 136 -3.90 9.19 9.32
N GLY A 137 -4.34 9.73 10.46
CA GLY A 137 -5.43 9.19 11.24
C GLY A 137 -6.79 9.69 10.75
N SER A 138 -7.68 8.78 10.39
CA SER A 138 -9.01 9.06 9.82
C SER A 138 -10.07 8.07 10.37
N SER A 139 -11.34 8.27 10.01
CA SER A 139 -12.46 7.39 10.39
C SER A 139 -13.38 7.15 9.20
N PHE A 140 -13.99 5.97 9.13
CA PHE A 140 -14.98 5.64 8.11
C PHE A 140 -16.27 6.43 8.35
N GLU A 141 -16.79 7.08 7.31
CA GLU A 141 -18.09 7.76 7.36
C GLU A 141 -19.17 6.88 6.72
N GLU A 142 -19.04 6.60 5.43
CA GLU A 142 -20.04 5.86 4.68
C GLU A 142 -19.51 5.24 3.38
N LEU A 143 -20.33 4.37 2.79
CA LEU A 143 -20.13 3.89 1.44
C LEU A 143 -20.96 4.74 0.49
N ALA A 144 -20.29 5.40 -0.45
CA ALA A 144 -20.91 6.30 -1.41
C ALA A 144 -20.67 5.82 -2.84
N LYS A 145 -21.16 6.61 -3.80
CA LYS A 145 -20.86 6.43 -5.23
C LYS A 145 -20.44 7.77 -5.81
N VAL A 146 -19.43 7.74 -6.67
CA VAL A 146 -19.06 8.88 -7.52
C VAL A 146 -19.21 8.41 -8.95
N GLN A 147 -20.17 8.97 -9.68
CA GLN A 147 -20.49 8.57 -11.06
C GLN A 147 -20.62 7.04 -11.22
N ASP A 148 -21.47 6.43 -10.38
CA ASP A 148 -21.71 4.98 -10.29
C ASP A 148 -20.55 4.09 -9.82
N ILE A 149 -19.35 4.64 -9.59
CA ILE A 149 -18.23 3.90 -9.03
C ILE A 149 -18.40 3.83 -7.51
N PRO A 150 -18.41 2.63 -6.89
CA PRO A 150 -18.47 2.51 -5.45
C PRO A 150 -17.19 3.06 -4.83
N VAL A 151 -17.34 3.93 -3.83
CA VAL A 151 -16.24 4.55 -3.12
C VAL A 151 -16.46 4.48 -1.61
N LEU A 152 -15.36 4.66 -0.88
CA LEU A 152 -15.35 4.77 0.57
C LEU A 152 -15.15 6.24 0.93
N ARG A 153 -16.09 6.81 1.66
CA ARG A 153 -15.97 8.16 2.21
C ARG A 153 -15.37 8.08 3.60
N LEU A 154 -14.22 8.71 3.79
CA LEU A 154 -13.52 8.79 5.07
C LEU A 154 -13.48 10.25 5.52
N ALA A 155 -13.55 10.47 6.83
CA ALA A 155 -13.39 11.81 7.39
C ALA A 155 -12.01 12.37 7.04
N PHE A 156 -11.92 13.69 6.81
CA PHE A 156 -10.62 14.29 6.55
C PHE A 156 -9.66 14.02 7.73
N PRO A 157 -8.40 13.61 7.49
CA PRO A 157 -7.51 13.19 8.56
C PRO A 157 -7.36 14.26 9.65
N VAL A 158 -7.48 13.82 10.91
CA VAL A 158 -7.42 14.72 12.07
C VAL A 158 -5.99 14.99 12.54
N LEU A 159 -5.08 14.09 12.19
CA LEU A 159 -3.64 14.25 12.39
C LEU A 159 -2.87 13.44 11.35
N ALA A 160 -1.62 13.81 11.16
CA ALA A 160 -0.65 13.03 10.43
C ALA A 160 0.69 12.99 11.18
N ARG A 161 1.49 11.97 10.91
CA ARG A 161 2.88 11.90 11.35
C ARG A 161 3.81 11.48 10.23
N LEU A 162 5.03 12.02 10.27
CA LEU A 162 6.10 11.73 9.33
C LEU A 162 7.03 10.69 9.93
N VAL A 163 7.06 9.50 9.33
CA VAL A 163 7.86 8.37 9.80
C VAL A 163 9.03 8.15 8.84
N ARG A 164 10.24 8.49 9.28
CA ARG A 164 11.47 8.22 8.51
C ARG A 164 11.81 6.74 8.57
N ASN A 165 12.37 6.21 7.49
CA ASN A 165 12.74 4.79 7.36
C ASN A 165 11.57 3.80 7.56
N ALA A 166 10.33 4.27 7.42
CA ALA A 166 9.16 3.40 7.37
C ALA A 166 9.34 2.39 6.25
N ARG A 167 8.96 1.14 6.52
CA ARG A 167 9.02 0.06 5.53
C ARG A 167 7.61 -0.24 5.06
N GLU A 168 7.45 -0.30 3.75
CA GLU A 168 6.22 -0.79 3.13
C GLU A 168 5.96 -2.23 3.55
N PHE A 169 4.67 -2.55 3.60
CA PHE A 169 4.20 -3.90 3.84
C PHE A 169 4.74 -4.84 2.78
N ARG A 170 5.30 -5.96 3.24
CA ARG A 170 5.77 -7.06 2.37
C ARG A 170 5.04 -8.33 2.74
N ALA A 171 4.25 -8.86 1.80
CA ALA A 171 3.61 -10.15 1.94
C ALA A 171 4.67 -11.24 1.77
N LYS A 172 4.81 -12.12 2.77
CA LYS A 172 5.66 -13.32 2.65
C LYS A 172 5.01 -14.31 1.69
N VAL A 173 5.82 -14.91 0.84
CA VAL A 173 5.35 -15.90 -0.13
C VAL A 173 5.30 -17.27 0.56
N PRO A 174 4.11 -17.91 0.66
CA PRO A 174 3.97 -19.24 1.24
C PRO A 174 4.70 -20.29 0.41
N GLU A 175 5.30 -21.29 1.05
CA GLU A 175 6.01 -22.39 0.35
C GLU A 175 5.08 -23.20 -0.56
N ASN A 176 3.79 -23.27 -0.21
CA ASN A 176 2.77 -24.03 -0.96
C ASN A 176 2.12 -23.23 -2.10
N LEU A 177 2.43 -21.94 -2.25
CA LEU A 177 1.88 -21.13 -3.33
C LEU A 177 2.71 -21.37 -4.59
N ASN A 178 2.08 -21.74 -5.72
CA ASN A 178 2.78 -21.85 -7.00
C ASN A 178 3.06 -20.45 -7.58
N PHE A 179 3.96 -19.72 -6.92
CA PHE A 179 4.43 -18.42 -7.35
C PHE A 179 5.90 -18.53 -7.76
N VAL A 180 6.15 -18.34 -9.06
CA VAL A 180 7.47 -18.44 -9.66
C VAL A 180 7.82 -17.11 -10.31
N MET A 181 9.08 -16.71 -10.25
CA MET A 181 9.58 -15.57 -11.02
C MET A 181 10.67 -15.99 -11.98
N SER A 182 10.68 -15.34 -13.14
CA SER A 182 11.79 -15.40 -14.09
C SER A 182 12.44 -14.03 -14.17
N ILE A 183 13.76 -13.98 -14.14
CA ILE A 183 14.52 -12.74 -14.23
C ILE A 183 15.65 -12.85 -15.26
N ALA A 184 15.74 -11.86 -16.14
CA ALA A 184 16.74 -11.78 -17.21
C ALA A 184 17.30 -10.35 -17.31
N ALA A 185 18.54 -10.21 -17.79
CA ALA A 185 19.15 -8.88 -17.97
C ALA A 185 18.46 -8.09 -19.09
N ASP A 186 18.03 -8.78 -20.14
CA ASP A 186 17.26 -8.27 -21.28
C ASP A 186 16.39 -9.41 -21.86
N GLU A 187 15.64 -9.14 -22.93
CA GLU A 187 14.75 -10.13 -23.57
C GLU A 187 15.48 -11.30 -24.24
N GLU A 188 16.75 -11.13 -24.61
CA GLU A 188 17.55 -12.15 -25.31
C GLU A 188 18.38 -13.02 -24.34
N SER A 189 18.57 -12.54 -23.11
CA SER A 189 19.31 -13.22 -22.06
C SER A 189 18.57 -14.45 -21.54
N PRO A 190 19.31 -15.50 -21.10
CA PRO A 190 18.69 -16.65 -20.50
C PRO A 190 17.97 -16.26 -19.21
N ASP A 191 16.70 -16.64 -19.16
CA ASP A 191 15.80 -16.47 -18.03
C ASP A 191 16.29 -17.31 -16.83
N LEU A 192 16.54 -16.66 -15.68
CA LEU A 192 16.76 -17.36 -14.42
C LEU A 192 15.43 -17.51 -13.69
N VAL A 193 15.02 -18.75 -13.46
CA VAL A 193 13.86 -19.08 -12.64
C VAL A 193 14.24 -19.10 -11.16
N ALA A 194 13.49 -18.38 -10.34
CA ALA A 194 13.68 -18.29 -8.89
C ALA A 194 12.35 -18.31 -8.13
N ALA A 195 12.44 -18.65 -6.85
CA ALA A 195 11.32 -18.59 -5.92
C ALA A 195 11.29 -17.23 -5.21
N PRO A 196 10.19 -16.47 -5.32
CA PRO A 196 9.94 -15.30 -4.48
C PRO A 196 9.95 -15.67 -2.99
N VAL A 197 10.49 -14.77 -2.17
CA VAL A 197 10.51 -14.86 -0.70
C VAL A 197 9.45 -13.93 -0.10
N ASP A 198 9.39 -12.71 -0.62
CA ASP A 198 8.40 -11.71 -0.25
C ASP A 198 8.11 -10.77 -1.43
N ILE A 199 6.96 -10.11 -1.39
CA ILE A 199 6.54 -9.11 -2.38
C ILE A 199 5.81 -7.95 -1.70
N SER A 200 6.09 -6.74 -2.17
CA SER A 200 5.30 -5.52 -1.94
C SER A 200 4.88 -4.91 -3.26
N VAL A 201 4.12 -3.82 -3.17
CA VAL A 201 3.70 -3.05 -4.34
C VAL A 201 4.90 -2.48 -5.11
N LYS A 202 5.98 -2.07 -4.43
CA LYS A 202 7.18 -1.51 -5.09
C LYS A 202 8.27 -2.52 -5.41
N GLY A 203 8.22 -3.76 -4.95
CA GLY A 203 9.33 -4.67 -5.20
C GLY A 203 9.14 -6.06 -4.62
N MET A 204 10.13 -6.90 -4.83
CA MET A 204 10.12 -8.25 -4.30
C MET A 204 11.52 -8.71 -3.92
N SER A 205 11.59 -9.71 -3.05
CA SER A 205 12.81 -10.42 -2.73
C SER A 205 12.71 -11.86 -3.19
N PHE A 206 13.81 -12.44 -3.65
CA PHE A 206 13.84 -13.82 -4.12
C PHE A 206 15.13 -14.55 -3.79
N SER A 207 15.03 -15.86 -3.68
CA SER A 207 16.16 -16.72 -3.37
C SER A 207 16.98 -17.04 -4.61
N VAL A 208 18.29 -16.89 -4.49
CA VAL A 208 19.27 -17.16 -5.54
C VAL A 208 20.34 -18.13 -5.02
N SER A 209 20.74 -19.06 -5.88
CA SER A 209 21.85 -19.97 -5.58
C SER A 209 23.19 -19.22 -5.56
N LYS A 210 24.19 -19.79 -4.89
CA LYS A 210 25.54 -19.22 -4.83
C LYS A 210 26.17 -19.04 -6.22
N ASP A 211 25.85 -19.92 -7.16
CA ASP A 211 26.42 -19.92 -8.51
C ASP A 211 25.77 -18.83 -9.38
N ASN A 212 24.46 -18.61 -9.21
CA ASN A 212 23.70 -17.64 -9.99
C ASN A 212 23.79 -16.22 -9.43
N GLN A 213 24.21 -16.03 -8.16
CA GLN A 213 24.28 -14.69 -7.55
C GLN A 213 25.12 -13.69 -8.36
N LYS A 214 26.15 -14.17 -9.08
CA LYS A 214 27.09 -13.33 -9.83
C LYS A 214 26.45 -12.68 -11.05
N MET A 215 25.29 -13.17 -11.48
CA MET A 215 24.52 -12.61 -12.58
C MET A 215 23.83 -11.30 -12.17
N PHE A 216 23.65 -11.06 -10.87
CA PHE A 216 22.97 -9.88 -10.34
C PHE A 216 23.96 -8.83 -9.85
N LYS A 217 23.81 -7.62 -10.38
CA LYS A 217 24.57 -6.45 -9.95
C LYS A 217 23.64 -5.41 -9.36
N ILE A 218 24.06 -4.82 -8.25
CA ILE A 218 23.28 -3.77 -7.58
C ILE A 218 23.21 -2.54 -8.49
N ASN A 219 22.01 -1.99 -8.61
CA ASN A 219 21.59 -0.89 -9.46
C ASN A 219 21.52 -1.18 -10.97
N ASP A 220 21.70 -2.44 -11.38
CA ASP A 220 21.48 -2.82 -12.77
C ASP A 220 19.98 -3.15 -12.99
N PRO A 221 19.43 -2.80 -14.16
CA PRO A 221 18.06 -3.13 -14.54
C PRO A 221 17.95 -4.56 -15.05
N TYR A 222 16.81 -5.19 -14.78
CA TYR A 222 16.46 -6.54 -15.20
C TYR A 222 14.98 -6.60 -15.58
N LEU A 223 14.64 -7.47 -16.54
CA LEU A 223 13.26 -7.82 -16.83
C LEU A 223 12.82 -8.94 -15.89
N THR A 224 11.70 -8.73 -15.19
CA THR A 224 11.11 -9.68 -14.25
C THR A 224 9.73 -10.10 -14.73
N LYS A 225 9.54 -11.41 -14.92
CA LYS A 225 8.25 -12.03 -15.26
C LYS A 225 7.73 -12.79 -14.05
N LEU A 226 6.47 -12.54 -13.68
CA LEU A 226 5.81 -13.11 -12.51
C LEU A 226 4.75 -14.13 -12.95
N TYR A 227 4.89 -15.37 -12.48
CA TYR A 227 3.98 -16.47 -12.81
C TYR A 227 3.26 -16.94 -11.56
N LEU A 228 1.93 -16.96 -11.59
CA LEU A 228 1.11 -17.52 -10.51
C LEU A 228 0.28 -18.65 -11.09
N ASP A 229 0.36 -19.84 -10.49
CA ASP A 229 -0.32 -21.05 -10.97
C ASP A 229 0.02 -21.34 -12.46
N ASP A 230 1.30 -21.20 -12.81
CA ASP A 230 1.85 -21.34 -14.17
C ASP A 230 1.36 -20.33 -15.22
N GLU A 231 0.54 -19.34 -14.83
CA GLU A 231 0.10 -18.25 -15.70
C GLU A 231 0.98 -17.01 -15.55
N LEU A 232 1.41 -16.42 -16.67
CA LEU A 232 2.10 -15.13 -16.66
C LEU A 232 1.13 -14.03 -16.20
N ARG A 233 1.36 -13.48 -15.02
CA ARG A 233 0.54 -12.41 -14.43
C ARG A 233 1.08 -11.02 -14.73
N ALA A 234 2.39 -10.85 -14.72
CA ALA A 234 3.03 -9.56 -14.96
C ALA A 234 4.40 -9.72 -15.61
N SER A 235 4.79 -8.74 -16.44
CA SER A 235 6.13 -8.60 -17.00
C SER A 235 6.58 -7.16 -16.80
N ILE A 236 7.58 -6.94 -15.96
CA ILE A 236 7.98 -5.62 -15.47
C ILE A 236 9.49 -5.47 -15.43
N GLY A 237 9.96 -4.27 -15.75
CA GLY A 237 11.34 -3.88 -15.43
C GLY A 237 11.51 -3.78 -13.91
N GLY A 238 12.73 -3.99 -13.46
CA GLY A 238 13.09 -3.71 -12.09
C GLY A 238 14.59 -3.59 -11.90
N THR A 239 14.98 -2.86 -10.87
CA THR A 239 16.37 -2.61 -10.52
C THR A 239 16.75 -3.40 -9.27
N VAL A 240 17.85 -4.15 -9.32
CA VAL A 240 18.38 -4.85 -8.14
C VAL A 240 18.87 -3.80 -7.13
N LYS A 241 18.32 -3.78 -5.92
CA LYS A 241 18.73 -2.83 -4.87
C LYS A 241 19.70 -3.41 -3.86
N HIS A 242 19.61 -4.71 -3.62
CA HIS A 242 20.50 -5.36 -2.66
C HIS A 242 20.63 -6.85 -2.93
N LEU A 243 21.77 -7.40 -2.52
CA LEU A 243 22.05 -8.82 -2.49
C LEU A 243 22.55 -9.18 -1.09
N SER A 244 21.74 -9.91 -0.35
CA SER A 244 22.01 -10.29 1.03
C SER A 244 22.38 -11.76 1.14
N ARG A 245 23.32 -12.08 2.03
CA ARG A 245 23.71 -13.46 2.35
C ARG A 245 23.07 -13.89 3.66
N ILE A 246 22.15 -14.84 3.60
CA ILE A 246 21.43 -15.38 4.76
C ILE A 246 21.97 -16.76 5.13
N ARG A 247 22.18 -17.00 6.43
CA ARG A 247 22.52 -18.34 6.95
C ARG A 247 21.22 -19.03 7.38
N LYS A 248 20.83 -20.08 6.67
CA LYS A 248 19.78 -21.02 7.06
C LYS A 248 20.39 -22.23 7.76
N LYS A 249 19.55 -23.01 8.46
CA LYS A 249 19.96 -24.30 9.06
C LYS A 249 20.56 -25.26 8.03
N SER A 250 20.08 -25.20 6.79
CA SER A 250 20.50 -26.04 5.65
C SER A 250 21.69 -25.50 4.87
N GLY A 251 22.18 -24.28 5.17
CA GLY A 251 23.32 -23.70 4.46
C GLY A 251 23.26 -22.19 4.29
N ILE A 252 23.98 -21.69 3.27
CA ILE A 252 23.99 -20.28 2.89
C ILE A 252 23.05 -20.10 1.71
N GLU A 253 22.11 -19.17 1.83
CA GLU A 253 21.23 -18.74 0.75
C GLU A 253 21.49 -17.26 0.46
N TYR A 254 21.36 -16.88 -0.81
CA TYR A 254 21.44 -15.48 -1.22
C TYR A 254 20.03 -15.00 -1.51
N VAL A 255 19.69 -13.82 -0.99
CA VAL A 255 18.41 -13.16 -1.25
C VAL A 255 18.68 -11.88 -2.01
N CYS A 256 18.11 -11.79 -3.20
CA CYS A 256 18.18 -10.61 -4.05
C CYS A 256 16.89 -9.82 -3.93
N GLY A 257 16.99 -8.51 -3.71
CA GLY A 257 15.84 -7.62 -3.68
C GLY A 257 15.81 -6.75 -4.93
N VAL A 258 14.67 -6.75 -5.62
CA VAL A 258 14.41 -5.95 -6.82
C VAL A 258 13.31 -4.93 -6.51
N GLU A 259 13.53 -3.69 -6.93
CA GLU A 259 12.51 -2.64 -6.97
C GLU A 259 11.90 -2.61 -8.38
N PHE A 260 10.57 -2.56 -8.47
CA PHE A 260 9.82 -2.58 -9.71
C PHE A 260 9.75 -1.20 -10.36
N ASP A 261 9.94 -1.16 -11.67
CA ASP A 261 9.75 0.02 -12.50
C ASP A 261 8.29 0.05 -13.00
N LEU A 262 7.37 0.50 -12.15
CA LEU A 262 5.94 0.56 -12.46
C LEU A 262 5.62 1.73 -13.39
N GLN A 263 5.69 1.49 -14.71
CA GLN A 263 5.47 2.53 -15.73
C GLN A 263 4.00 2.92 -15.93
N THR A 264 3.06 2.03 -15.59
CA THR A 264 1.63 2.23 -15.86
C THR A 264 0.76 1.87 -14.66
N ARG A 265 -0.42 2.50 -14.61
CA ARG A 265 -1.46 2.27 -13.59
C ARG A 265 -1.95 0.83 -13.60
N THR A 266 -2.18 0.29 -14.79
CA THR A 266 -2.59 -1.11 -14.98
C THR A 266 -1.56 -2.05 -14.37
N MET A 267 -0.27 -1.76 -14.53
CA MET A 267 0.79 -2.58 -13.94
C MET A 267 0.78 -2.52 -12.41
N ALA A 268 0.62 -1.32 -11.83
CA ALA A 268 0.52 -1.16 -10.38
C ALA A 268 -0.67 -1.96 -9.80
N ALA A 269 -1.85 -1.88 -10.44
CA ALA A 269 -3.03 -2.64 -10.03
C ALA A 269 -2.85 -4.17 -10.16
N VAL A 270 -2.15 -4.62 -11.21
CA VAL A 270 -1.81 -6.05 -11.35
C VAL A 270 -0.88 -6.51 -10.22
N ILE A 271 0.13 -5.71 -9.87
CA ILE A 271 1.06 -6.05 -8.78
C ILE A 271 0.34 -6.05 -7.42
N GLU A 272 -0.53 -5.09 -7.15
CA GLU A 272 -1.39 -5.11 -5.96
C GLU A 272 -2.24 -6.37 -5.88
N SER A 273 -2.88 -6.77 -6.99
CA SER A 273 -3.65 -8.00 -7.05
C SER A 273 -2.80 -9.23 -6.74
N ILE A 274 -1.53 -9.26 -7.18
CA ILE A 274 -0.59 -10.34 -6.84
C ILE A 274 -0.25 -10.28 -5.35
N VAL A 275 0.14 -9.12 -4.81
CA VAL A 275 0.45 -8.93 -3.38
C VAL A 275 -0.73 -9.37 -2.50
N ALA A 276 -1.95 -8.95 -2.84
CA ALA A 276 -3.18 -9.33 -2.15
C ALA A 276 -3.43 -10.85 -2.21
N THR A 277 -3.07 -11.51 -3.31
CA THR A 277 -3.21 -12.96 -3.44
C THR A 277 -2.18 -13.70 -2.60
N VAL A 278 -0.92 -13.26 -2.63
CA VAL A 278 0.15 -13.78 -1.77
C VAL A 278 -0.21 -13.58 -0.30
N GLN A 279 -0.70 -12.40 0.09
CA GLN A 279 -1.12 -12.10 1.45
C GLN A 279 -2.24 -13.02 1.92
N ARG A 280 -3.27 -13.24 1.09
CA ARG A 280 -4.37 -14.16 1.41
C ARG A 280 -3.87 -15.60 1.59
N ALA A 281 -2.97 -16.06 0.72
CA ALA A 281 -2.39 -17.39 0.83
C ALA A 281 -1.55 -17.54 2.11
N HIS A 282 -0.78 -16.52 2.48
CA HIS A 282 0.02 -16.53 3.71
C HIS A 282 -0.83 -16.55 4.96
N LEU A 283 -1.90 -15.76 5.00
CA LEU A 283 -2.84 -15.77 6.12
C LEU A 283 -3.55 -17.11 6.27
N LYS A 284 -3.88 -17.77 5.15
CA LYS A 284 -4.45 -19.11 5.16
C LYS A 284 -3.46 -20.13 5.74
N GLU A 285 -2.20 -20.08 5.31
CA GLU A 285 -1.13 -20.95 5.85
C GLU A 285 -0.93 -20.75 7.36
N LEU A 286 -0.95 -19.50 7.83
CA LEU A 286 -0.85 -19.19 9.27
C LEU A 286 -2.05 -19.73 10.05
N ALA A 287 -3.26 -19.60 9.51
CA ALA A 287 -4.48 -20.12 10.14
C ALA A 287 -4.42 -21.65 10.26
N GLU A 288 -4.02 -22.35 9.20
CA GLU A 288 -3.85 -23.80 9.21
C GLU A 288 -2.78 -24.25 10.23
N LYS A 289 -1.65 -23.52 10.33
CA LYS A 289 -0.62 -23.79 11.35
C LYS A 289 -1.11 -23.50 12.77
N SER A 290 -1.91 -22.47 12.95
CA SER A 290 -2.54 -22.12 14.23
C SER A 290 -3.46 -23.25 14.70
N GLU A 291 -4.34 -23.73 13.82
CA GLU A 291 -5.24 -24.87 14.09
C GLU A 291 -4.46 -26.15 14.44
N LEU A 292 -3.38 -26.45 13.70
CA LEU A 292 -2.55 -27.62 13.94
C LEU A 292 -1.73 -27.56 15.23
N SER A 293 -1.30 -26.37 15.63
CA SER A 293 -0.45 -26.17 16.82
C SER A 293 -1.23 -25.87 18.10
N GLY A 294 -2.51 -25.49 17.97
CA GLY A 294 -3.34 -25.04 19.10
C GLY A 294 -2.89 -23.70 19.70
N ILE A 295 -1.97 -23.00 19.04
CA ILE A 295 -1.45 -21.69 19.44
C ILE A 295 -2.01 -20.68 18.46
N ASP A 296 -2.67 -19.63 18.96
CA ASP A 296 -3.20 -18.58 18.11
C ASP A 296 -2.05 -17.77 17.47
N LEU A 297 -1.75 -18.05 16.20
CA LEU A 297 -0.72 -17.36 15.43
C LEU A 297 -1.25 -16.12 14.71
N ILE A 298 -2.56 -15.82 14.82
CA ILE A 298 -3.22 -14.65 14.22
C ILE A 298 -3.88 -13.85 15.35
N ALA A 299 -3.13 -12.94 15.97
CA ALA A 299 -3.65 -11.96 16.92
C ALA A 299 -3.81 -10.60 16.25
#